data_AF-A0A8T4CEX7-F1
#
_entry.id   AF-A0A8T4CEX7-F1
#
_cell.length_a   1.000
_cell.length_b   1.000
_cell.length_c   1.000
_cell.angle_alpha   90.00
_cell.angle_beta   90.00
_cell.angle_gamma   90.00
#
_symmetry.space_group_name_H-M   'P 1'
#
loop_
_entity.id
_entity.type
_entity.pdbx_description
1 polymer ?
#
loop_
_entity_poly.entity_id
_entity_poly.type
_entity_poly.pdbx_seq_one_letter_code
_entity_poly.pdbx_strand_id
1 'polypeptide(L)' 'MEFGDRRERRGGFGGPREMHPAKCSDCGKDCEVPFKPTEGRPVYCRDCFQKHRPPRKF' A
#
# COMPACT_ATOMS: atom_id res chain seq x y z
N MET A 1 36.46 16.33 -23.29
CA MET A 1 37.23 15.80 -22.15
C MET A 1 37.12 16.77 -20.97
N GLU A 2 36.43 16.51 -19.86
CA GLU A 2 35.21 15.72 -19.51
C GLU A 2 34.88 16.02 -18.02
N PHE A 3 33.75 15.69 -17.37
CA PHE A 3 32.56 14.88 -17.69
C PHE A 3 31.28 15.62 -17.22
N GLY A 4 30.08 15.07 -17.46
CA GLY A 4 28.84 15.61 -16.84
C GLY A 4 27.57 14.75 -16.89
N ASP A 5 27.46 13.79 -17.81
CA ASP A 5 26.27 12.92 -17.94
C ASP A 5 26.04 12.02 -16.72
N ARG A 6 25.19 12.46 -15.77
CA ARG A 6 24.61 11.58 -14.73
C ARG A 6 23.34 12.11 -14.04
N ARG A 7 22.24 12.10 -14.80
CA ARG A 7 20.98 11.41 -14.43
C ARG A 7 20.59 11.36 -12.93
N GLU A 8 20.06 12.44 -12.35
CA GLU A 8 19.24 12.32 -11.12
C GLU A 8 18.01 13.26 -11.02
N ARG A 9 17.49 13.75 -12.15
CA ARG A 9 16.14 14.33 -12.25
C ARG A 9 15.04 13.22 -12.20
N ARG A 10 15.00 12.36 -11.17
CA ARG A 10 13.91 11.37 -11.00
C ARG A 10 13.65 10.89 -9.57
N GLY A 11 12.91 11.71 -8.81
CA GLY A 11 11.75 11.28 -8.01
C GLY A 11 11.94 10.25 -6.89
N GLY A 12 11.76 10.70 -5.64
CA GLY A 12 11.81 9.85 -4.45
C GLY A 12 10.91 10.29 -3.30
N PHE A 13 9.73 10.89 -3.56
CA PHE A 13 8.73 11.23 -2.53
C PHE A 13 8.01 9.99 -1.96
N GLY A 14 8.76 8.93 -1.67
CA GLY A 14 8.32 7.75 -0.95
C GLY A 14 8.73 7.84 0.52
N GLY A 15 8.09 8.75 1.27
CA GLY A 15 8.24 8.78 2.72
C GLY A 15 7.89 7.43 3.36
N PRO A 16 8.41 7.12 4.56
CA PRO A 16 8.12 5.86 5.22
C PRO A 16 6.60 5.71 5.40
N ARG A 17 6.02 4.76 4.67
CA ARG A 17 4.60 4.43 4.76
C ARG A 17 4.35 3.76 6.10
N GLU A 18 3.74 4.51 7.01
CA GLU A 18 3.33 4.02 8.32
C GLU A 18 2.40 2.82 8.14
N MET A 19 2.83 1.68 8.67
CA MET A 19 2.04 0.45 8.71
C MET A 19 1.28 0.45 10.04
N HIS A 20 -0.05 0.30 9.97
CA HIS A 20 -0.90 0.24 11.14
C HIS A 20 -1.40 -1.19 11.36
N PRO A 21 -1.35 -1.73 12.60
CA PRO A 21 -1.94 -3.01 12.91
C PRO A 21 -3.48 -2.91 12.83
N ALA A 22 -4.11 -3.86 12.17
CA ALA A 22 -5.55 -3.91 12.00
C ALA A 22 -6.05 -5.35 11.81
N LYS A 23 -7.35 -5.57 12.07
CA LYS A 23 -8.00 -6.89 11.97
C LYS A 23 -8.77 -7.02 10.66
N CYS A 24 -8.47 -8.06 9.89
CA CYS A 24 -9.16 -8.43 8.67
C CYS A 24 -10.66 -8.66 8.92
N SER A 25 -11.55 -7.85 8.35
CA SER A 25 -13.00 -7.96 8.51
C SER A 25 -13.61 -9.15 7.76
N ASP A 26 -12.92 -9.68 6.75
CA ASP A 26 -13.31 -10.88 5.98
C ASP A 26 -12.82 -12.18 6.64
N CYS A 27 -11.59 -12.15 7.18
CA CYS A 27 -10.84 -13.35 7.56
C CYS A 27 -10.43 -13.42 9.05
N GLY A 28 -10.75 -12.41 9.85
CA GLY A 28 -10.48 -12.34 11.30
C GLY A 28 -9.01 -12.16 11.72
N LYS A 29 -8.06 -12.35 10.79
CA LYS A 29 -6.61 -12.32 11.06
C LYS A 29 -6.09 -10.90 11.30
N ASP A 30 -5.17 -10.77 12.24
CA ASP A 30 -4.38 -9.57 12.45
C ASP A 30 -3.38 -9.36 11.29
N CYS A 31 -3.28 -8.14 10.79
CA CYS A 31 -2.46 -7.78 9.63
C CYS A 31 -2.01 -6.32 9.70
N GLU A 32 -0.93 -5.99 9.01
CA GLU A 32 -0.42 -4.63 8.92
C GLU A 32 -0.86 -3.98 7.60
N VAL A 33 -1.46 -2.79 7.69
CA VAL A 33 -2.04 -2.08 6.56
C VAL A 33 -1.49 -0.65 6.45
N PRO A 34 -1.24 -0.13 5.23
CA PRO A 34 -0.68 1.22 5.03
C PRO A 34 -1.75 2.32 5.13
N PHE A 35 -2.85 2.06 5.85
CA PHE A 35 -3.97 2.98 6.05
C PHE A 35 -4.49 2.83 7.47
N LYS A 36 -4.93 3.92 8.11
CA LYS A 36 -5.50 3.83 9.47
C LYS A 36 -6.82 3.05 9.43
N PRO A 37 -6.98 1.99 10.23
CA PRO A 37 -8.29 1.37 10.41
C PRO A 37 -9.26 2.42 10.97
N THR A 38 -10.46 2.49 10.41
CA THR A 38 -11.48 3.49 10.78
C THR A 38 -12.78 2.78 11.10
N GLU A 39 -13.41 3.18 12.20
CA GLU A 39 -14.72 2.67 12.61
C GLU A 39 -15.74 3.01 11.51
N GLY A 40 -16.31 1.97 10.88
CA GLY A 40 -17.20 2.09 9.72
C GLY A 40 -16.59 1.74 8.35
N ARG A 41 -15.28 1.45 8.24
CA ARG A 41 -14.68 0.92 6.99
C ARG A 41 -14.04 -0.46 7.24
N PRO A 42 -14.46 -1.51 6.51
CA PRO A 42 -13.87 -2.84 6.69
C PRO A 42 -12.41 -2.84 6.24
N VAL A 43 -11.58 -3.49 7.04
CA VAL A 43 -10.14 -3.65 6.77
C VAL A 43 -9.96 -5.01 6.11
N TYR A 44 -9.27 -5.05 4.98
CA TYR A 44 -8.95 -6.30 4.30
C TYR A 44 -7.44 -6.51 4.30
N CYS A 45 -7.00 -7.72 4.66
CA CYS A 45 -5.61 -8.11 4.49
C CYS A 45 -5.24 -8.15 2.99
N ARG A 46 -3.94 -8.21 2.67
CA ARG A 46 -3.46 -8.23 1.27
C ARG A 46 -4.09 -9.34 0.41
N ASP A 47 -4.47 -10.46 1.00
CA ASP A 47 -5.11 -11.57 0.28
C ASP A 47 -6.59 -11.27 -0.03
N CYS A 48 -7.39 -10.97 0.99
CA CYS A 48 -8.81 -10.59 0.84
C CYS A 48 -8.98 -9.35 -0.04
N PHE A 49 -8.11 -8.33 0.10
CA PHE A 49 -8.16 -7.14 -0.74
C PHE A 49 -7.87 -7.45 -2.23
N GLN A 50 -7.03 -8.45 -2.53
CA GLN A 50 -6.82 -8.89 -3.91
C GLN A 50 -8.06 -9.60 -4.47
N LYS A 51 -8.76 -10.41 -3.64
CA LYS A 51 -10.01 -11.08 -4.02
C LYS A 51 -11.18 -10.10 -4.22
N HIS A 52 -11.28 -9.07 -3.38
CA HIS A 52 -12.27 -7.99 -3.52
C HIS A 52 -11.91 -6.95 -4.57
N ARG A 53 -10.69 -6.98 -5.14
CA ARG A 53 -10.28 -5.98 -6.14
C ARG A 53 -11.12 -6.19 -7.40
N PRO A 54 -11.90 -5.21 -7.86
CA PRO A 54 -12.65 -5.36 -9.09
C PRO A 54 -11.66 -5.66 -10.22
N PRO A 55 -12.02 -6.54 -11.18
CA PRO A 55 -11.17 -6.83 -12.32
C PRO A 55 -10.83 -5.49 -12.99
N ARG A 56 -9.52 -5.24 -13.13
CA ARG A 56 -9.01 -4.07 -13.85
C ARG A 56 -9.53 -4.20 -15.28
N LYS A 57 -10.54 -3.40 -15.60
CA LYS A 57 -11.15 -3.31 -16.92
C LYS A 57 -10.05 -2.83 -17.87
N PHE A 58 -9.76 -3.66 -18.88
CA PHE A 58 -8.83 -3.34 -19.97
C PHE A 58 -9.50 -2.37 -20.94
#